data_AF-A0A4Y2U8Z9-F1
#
_entry.id   AF-A0A4Y2U8Z9-F1
#
_cell.length_a   1.000
_cell.length_b   1.000
_cell.length_c   1.000
_cell.angle_alpha   90.00
_cell.angle_beta   90.00
_cell.angle_gamma   90.00
#
_symmetry.space_group_name_H-M   'P 1'
#
loop_
_entity.id
_entity.type
_entity.pdbx_description
1 polymer ?
#
loop_
_entity_poly.entity_id
_entity_poly.type
_entity_poly.pdbx_seq_one_letter_code
_entity_poly.pdbx_strand_id
1 'polypeptide(L)'
;IGSISLNPSGDGTPYILVAQAGGTYISFQCCDVQDEDADGSVGLKMTTPVHHPLASSRMRSRIVTSEILGGLHGTYNGEPCDSLIVVATLDGTLMLVHGDETLWSFQVDHQLFSIAKLDLNDDGEEEVIACAWDGQTYMVNQRKQSVRFQFEDSVSAFTAGKYGVSPSNNMPALIYVTYNNRIYVYYDIMLPSFPIRSFLEKTEQHPETSTLLSQFPIDSNNKRHLADLYSFCLYGIPSDLMENEEAEVQADT
;
A
#
# COMPACT_ATOMS: atom_id res chain seq x y z
N ILE A 1 16.01 -11.69 8.08
CA ILE A 1 14.98 -10.94 8.83
C ILE A 1 14.03 -11.93 9.51
N GLY A 2 13.24 -11.50 10.48
CA GLY A 2 12.33 -12.37 11.22
C GLY A 2 11.70 -11.54 12.32
N SER A 3 10.39 -11.39 12.27
CA SER A 3 9.68 -10.48 13.18
C SER A 3 8.47 -11.14 13.84
N ILE A 4 8.04 -10.48 14.91
CA ILE A 4 6.86 -10.81 15.69
C ILE A 4 6.03 -9.52 15.74
N SER A 5 4.72 -9.64 15.55
CA SER A 5 3.78 -8.52 15.69
C SER A 5 2.78 -8.84 16.81
N LEU A 6 2.61 -7.91 17.74
CA LEU A 6 1.57 -7.96 18.76
C LEU A 6 0.42 -7.04 18.33
N ASN A 7 -0.79 -7.57 18.28
CA ASN A 7 -1.94 -6.86 17.75
C ASN A 7 -3.17 -7.04 18.65
N PRO A 8 -4.06 -6.04 18.75
CA PRO A 8 -5.37 -6.23 19.38
C PRO A 8 -6.31 -6.96 18.43
N SER A 9 -7.13 -7.87 18.97
CA SER A 9 -8.30 -8.45 18.31
C SER A 9 -9.50 -7.51 18.46
N GLY A 10 -10.56 -7.72 17.65
CA GLY A 10 -11.78 -6.92 17.72
C GLY A 10 -12.55 -7.03 19.05
N ASP A 11 -12.24 -8.05 19.86
CA ASP A 11 -12.74 -8.21 21.24
C ASP A 11 -11.80 -7.60 22.30
N GLY A 12 -10.72 -6.95 21.89
CA GLY A 12 -9.71 -6.34 22.75
C GLY A 12 -8.64 -7.32 23.26
N THR A 13 -8.75 -8.61 22.98
CA THR A 13 -7.74 -9.60 23.38
C THR A 13 -6.49 -9.49 22.48
N PRO A 14 -5.26 -9.55 23.02
CA PRO A 14 -4.09 -9.51 22.18
C PRO A 14 -3.91 -10.83 21.42
N TYR A 15 -3.42 -10.75 20.18
CA TYR A 15 -2.90 -11.88 19.44
C TYR A 15 -1.50 -11.58 18.90
N ILE A 16 -0.69 -12.63 18.82
CA ILE A 16 0.69 -12.57 18.37
C ILE A 16 0.79 -13.23 17.01
N LEU A 17 1.44 -12.55 16.08
CA LEU A 17 1.83 -13.09 14.78
C LEU A 17 3.33 -13.30 14.76
N VAL A 18 3.77 -14.45 14.27
CA VAL A 18 5.18 -14.80 14.12
C VAL A 18 5.46 -15.12 12.67
N ALA A 19 6.32 -14.32 12.04
CA ALA A 19 6.74 -14.53 10.66
C ALA A 19 7.48 -15.88 10.54
N GLN A 20 7.18 -16.64 9.50
CA GLN A 20 7.82 -17.91 9.18
C GLN A 20 8.50 -17.85 7.81
N ALA A 21 9.53 -18.67 7.64
CA ALA A 21 10.25 -18.76 6.37
C ALA A 21 9.29 -19.10 5.22
N GLY A 22 9.53 -18.51 4.05
CA GLY A 22 8.64 -18.62 2.92
C GLY A 22 7.40 -17.72 3.02
N GLY A 23 7.40 -16.68 3.85
CA GLY A 23 6.25 -15.76 3.89
C GLY A 23 4.96 -16.38 4.40
N THR A 24 5.04 -17.48 5.16
CA THR A 24 3.93 -17.97 5.98
C THR A 24 4.01 -17.35 7.37
N TYR A 25 3.02 -17.60 8.23
CA TYR A 25 3.07 -17.15 9.62
C TYR A 25 2.31 -18.06 10.56
N ILE A 26 2.60 -17.91 11.85
CA ILE A 26 1.88 -18.56 12.95
C ILE A 26 1.16 -17.47 13.74
N SER A 27 -0.09 -17.74 14.11
CA SER A 27 -0.86 -16.90 15.03
C SER A 27 -1.03 -17.59 16.39
N PHE A 28 -1.04 -16.77 17.44
CA PHE A 28 -1.39 -17.15 18.79
C PHE A 28 -2.44 -16.19 19.31
N GLN A 29 -3.56 -16.70 19.81
CA GLN A 29 -4.55 -15.86 20.49
C GLN A 29 -4.30 -15.93 22.00
N CYS A 30 -4.29 -14.79 22.67
CA CYS A 30 -4.28 -14.75 24.12
C CYS A 30 -5.73 -14.78 24.59
N CYS A 31 -6.10 -15.79 25.38
CA CYS A 31 -7.40 -15.84 26.03
C CYS A 31 -7.25 -15.49 27.50
N ASP A 32 -8.15 -14.66 28.02
CA ASP A 32 -8.32 -14.49 29.46
C ASP A 32 -8.90 -15.78 30.04
N VAL A 33 -8.27 -16.27 31.11
CA VAL A 33 -8.81 -17.38 31.87
C VAL A 33 -9.48 -16.81 33.11
N GLN A 34 -10.81 -16.89 33.17
CA GLN A 34 -11.53 -16.82 34.44
C GLN A 34 -11.44 -18.18 35.12
N ASP A 35 -10.25 -18.55 35.60
CA ASP A 35 -10.13 -19.68 36.52
C ASP A 35 -10.41 -19.12 37.93
N GLU A 36 -11.49 -19.60 38.57
CA GLU A 36 -11.79 -19.39 39.99
C GLU A 36 -10.79 -20.16 40.89
N ASP A 37 -9.48 -20.07 40.61
CA ASP A 37 -8.46 -20.59 41.49
C ASP A 37 -8.02 -19.53 42.49
N ALA A 38 -7.83 -19.96 43.74
CA ALA A 38 -7.78 -19.18 44.97
C ALA A 38 -6.56 -18.24 45.15
N ASP A 39 -5.89 -17.84 44.07
CA ASP A 39 -4.78 -16.90 44.10
C ASP A 39 -4.97 -15.89 42.95
N GLY A 40 -5.37 -14.67 43.30
CA GLY A 40 -5.96 -13.66 42.40
C GLY A 40 -5.05 -13.06 41.31
N SER A 41 -4.24 -13.87 40.64
CA SER A 41 -3.48 -13.46 39.46
C SER A 41 -4.26 -13.75 38.18
N VAL A 42 -4.69 -12.69 37.49
CA VAL A 42 -5.25 -12.80 36.13
C VAL A 42 -4.09 -13.13 35.19
N GLY A 43 -4.01 -14.38 34.72
CA GLY A 43 -2.99 -14.86 33.80
C GLY A 43 -3.54 -15.03 32.39
N LEU A 44 -2.84 -14.50 31.39
CA LEU A 44 -3.15 -14.76 29.97
C LEU A 44 -2.70 -16.19 29.60
N LYS A 45 -3.59 -16.99 29.02
CA LYS A 45 -3.24 -18.30 28.46
C LYS A 45 -3.14 -18.20 26.95
N MET A 46 -1.99 -18.62 26.41
CA MET A 46 -1.79 -18.69 24.97
C MET A 46 -2.54 -19.90 24.40
N THR A 47 -3.31 -19.71 23.34
CA THR A 47 -3.94 -20.81 22.60
C THR A 47 -2.94 -21.59 21.75
N THR A 48 -3.36 -22.76 21.27
CA THR A 48 -2.57 -23.60 20.38
C THR A 48 -2.14 -22.81 19.14
N PRO A 49 -0.86 -22.87 18.74
CA PRO A 49 -0.39 -22.18 17.53
C PRO A 49 -1.17 -22.62 16.30
N VAL A 50 -1.68 -21.65 15.53
CA VAL A 50 -2.33 -21.89 14.24
C VAL A 50 -1.37 -21.48 13.13
N HIS A 51 -1.04 -22.42 12.26
CA HIS A 51 -0.15 -22.17 11.12
C HIS A 51 -0.98 -21.78 9.89
N HIS A 52 -0.62 -20.66 9.27
CA HIS A 52 -1.27 -20.12 8.08
C HIS A 52 -0.35 -20.31 6.87
N PRO A 53 -0.50 -21.39 6.09
CA PRO A 53 0.27 -21.62 4.88
C PRO A 53 -0.26 -20.69 3.78
N LEU A 54 0.17 -19.42 3.80
CA LEU A 54 -0.13 -18.48 2.73
C LEU A 54 0.42 -19.03 1.41
N ALA A 55 -0.45 -19.64 0.61
CA ALA A 55 -0.07 -20.29 -0.63
C ALA A 55 0.08 -19.24 -1.73
N SER A 56 1.16 -18.46 -1.71
CA SER A 56 1.53 -17.68 -2.89
C SER A 56 2.20 -18.63 -3.90
N SER A 57 1.52 -18.90 -5.01
CA SER A 57 2.04 -19.66 -6.16
C SER A 57 3.29 -19.03 -6.79
N ARG A 58 3.70 -17.83 -6.33
CA ARG A 58 4.81 -17.04 -6.84
C ARG A 58 6.02 -16.96 -5.89
N MET A 59 6.00 -17.64 -4.75
CA MET A 59 7.16 -17.65 -3.86
C MET A 59 8.40 -18.21 -4.57
N ARG A 60 9.46 -17.40 -4.68
CA ARG A 60 10.70 -17.84 -5.33
C ARG A 60 11.47 -18.83 -4.46
N SER A 61 11.29 -18.77 -3.14
CA SER A 61 11.97 -19.67 -2.20
C SER A 61 11.15 -19.92 -0.93
N ARG A 62 11.09 -21.18 -0.48
CA ARG A 62 10.41 -21.58 0.77
C ARG A 62 11.26 -21.40 2.03
N ILE A 63 12.56 -21.13 1.87
CA ILE A 63 13.49 -20.91 2.98
C ILE A 63 13.80 -19.42 3.18
N VAL A 64 13.23 -18.54 2.37
CA VAL A 64 13.48 -17.11 2.46
C VAL A 64 12.91 -16.57 3.77
N THR A 65 13.67 -15.71 4.44
CA THR A 65 13.17 -15.05 5.64
C THR A 65 12.10 -14.03 5.33
N SER A 66 11.19 -13.82 6.27
CA SER A 66 10.07 -12.91 6.15
C SER A 66 9.98 -11.97 7.34
N GLU A 67 9.20 -10.91 7.15
CA GLU A 67 8.76 -9.97 8.15
C GLU A 67 7.24 -9.91 8.10
N ILE A 68 6.63 -9.76 9.27
CA ILE A 68 5.19 -9.65 9.46
C ILE A 68 4.86 -8.39 10.24
N LEU A 69 3.75 -7.77 9.86
CA LEU A 69 3.15 -6.63 10.54
C LEU A 69 1.65 -6.86 10.56
N GLY A 70 1.04 -6.82 11.74
CA GLY A 70 -0.41 -6.94 11.89
C GLY A 70 -1.06 -5.62 12.29
N GLY A 71 -2.37 -5.70 12.46
CA GLY A 71 -3.17 -4.61 12.99
C GLY A 71 -3.33 -3.45 12.02
N LEU A 72 -3.12 -3.65 10.71
CA LEU A 72 -3.20 -2.57 9.74
C LEU A 72 -4.66 -2.13 9.58
N HIS A 73 -4.89 -0.82 9.69
CA HIS A 73 -6.20 -0.21 9.51
C HIS A 73 -6.54 -0.03 8.04
N GLY A 74 -7.73 -0.45 7.64
CA GLY A 74 -8.25 -0.31 6.29
C GLY A 74 -9.72 -0.69 6.22
N THR A 75 -10.17 -1.19 5.08
CA THR A 75 -11.56 -1.57 4.84
C THR A 75 -11.67 -3.00 4.30
N TYR A 76 -12.47 -3.86 4.92
CA TYR A 76 -12.73 -5.22 4.42
C TYR A 76 -14.24 -5.44 4.29
N ASN A 77 -14.69 -5.90 3.12
CA ASN A 77 -16.11 -6.06 2.77
C ASN A 77 -16.97 -4.79 2.98
N GLY A 78 -16.36 -3.61 2.85
CA GLY A 78 -17.04 -2.31 3.00
C GLY A 78 -17.10 -1.80 4.44
N GLU A 79 -16.60 -2.56 5.41
CA GLU A 79 -16.54 -2.17 6.81
C GLU A 79 -15.09 -1.86 7.25
N PRO A 80 -14.88 -0.93 8.18
CA PRO A 80 -13.57 -0.68 8.77
C PRO A 80 -12.98 -1.96 9.38
N CYS A 81 -11.69 -2.20 9.13
CA CYS A 81 -10.97 -3.38 9.56
C CYS A 81 -9.60 -2.98 10.13
N ASP A 82 -9.28 -3.47 11.32
CA ASP A 82 -8.03 -3.21 12.04
C ASP A 82 -7.18 -4.49 12.22
N SER A 83 -7.50 -5.55 11.49
CA SER A 83 -6.88 -6.88 11.62
C SER A 83 -6.18 -7.34 10.35
N LEU A 84 -5.90 -6.41 9.42
CA LEU A 84 -5.15 -6.71 8.21
C LEU A 84 -3.69 -7.01 8.56
N ILE A 85 -3.12 -7.96 7.82
CA ILE A 85 -1.78 -8.49 8.03
C ILE A 85 -0.96 -8.27 6.77
N VAL A 86 0.23 -7.73 6.95
CA VAL A 86 1.23 -7.56 5.90
C VAL A 86 2.33 -8.59 6.12
N VAL A 87 2.71 -9.27 5.04
CA VAL A 87 3.88 -10.13 5.01
C VAL A 87 4.81 -9.67 3.90
N ALA A 88 6.07 -9.45 4.25
CA ALA A 88 7.15 -9.18 3.30
C ALA A 88 8.21 -10.26 3.39
N THR A 89 8.79 -10.63 2.26
CA THR A 89 9.91 -11.57 2.20
C THR A 89 11.17 -10.87 1.72
N LEU A 90 12.32 -11.38 2.15
CA LEU A 90 13.62 -10.85 1.75
C LEU A 90 13.90 -10.96 0.24
N ASP A 91 13.23 -11.87 -0.47
CA ASP A 91 13.32 -11.98 -1.92
C ASP A 91 12.32 -11.06 -2.66
N GLY A 92 11.60 -10.19 -1.94
CA GLY A 92 10.81 -9.09 -2.48
C GLY A 92 9.33 -9.40 -2.70
N THR A 93 8.78 -10.49 -2.16
CA THR A 93 7.33 -10.68 -2.15
C THR A 93 6.72 -9.77 -1.09
N LEU A 94 5.69 -9.01 -1.45
CA LEU A 94 4.86 -8.23 -0.51
C LEU A 94 3.41 -8.68 -0.63
N MET A 95 2.77 -8.92 0.51
CA MET A 95 1.41 -9.46 0.60
C MET A 95 0.60 -8.70 1.63
N LEU A 96 -0.67 -8.47 1.30
CA LEU A 96 -1.70 -8.06 2.25
C LEU A 96 -2.72 -9.18 2.38
N VAL A 97 -3.04 -9.50 3.62
CA VAL A 97 -3.77 -10.71 4.00
C VAL A 97 -4.79 -10.36 5.08
N HIS A 98 -5.93 -11.03 5.04
CA HIS A 98 -6.92 -11.05 6.12
C HIS A 98 -7.22 -12.50 6.49
N GLY A 99 -6.75 -12.96 7.66
CA GLY A 99 -6.81 -14.39 8.01
C GLY A 99 -6.06 -15.25 6.99
N ASP A 100 -6.72 -16.24 6.39
CA ASP A 100 -6.13 -17.07 5.32
C ASP A 100 -6.30 -16.49 3.91
N GLU A 101 -7.02 -15.37 3.77
CA GLU A 101 -7.29 -14.75 2.48
C GLU A 101 -6.19 -13.76 2.08
N THR A 102 -5.53 -14.01 0.94
CA THR A 102 -4.63 -13.03 0.35
C THR A 102 -5.43 -12.01 -0.46
N LEU A 103 -5.51 -10.77 0.04
CA LEU A 103 -6.17 -9.66 -0.65
C LEU A 103 -5.40 -9.26 -1.91
N TRP A 104 -4.09 -9.12 -1.77
CA TRP A 104 -3.18 -8.95 -2.90
C TRP A 104 -1.78 -9.44 -2.59
N SER A 105 -1.07 -9.79 -3.64
CA SER A 105 0.37 -10.06 -3.62
C SER A 105 1.02 -9.49 -4.87
N PHE A 106 2.21 -8.93 -4.71
CA PHE A 106 3.09 -8.67 -5.84
C PHE A 106 4.55 -8.83 -5.44
N GLN A 107 5.38 -8.87 -6.48
CA GLN A 107 6.79 -9.18 -6.40
C GLN A 107 7.58 -7.95 -6.84
N VAL A 108 8.51 -7.51 -6.01
CA VAL A 108 9.52 -6.52 -6.37
C VAL A 108 10.86 -7.18 -6.59
N ASP A 109 11.77 -6.49 -7.25
CA ASP A 109 13.12 -6.98 -7.56
C ASP A 109 14.18 -6.45 -6.58
N HIS A 110 13.75 -6.11 -5.35
CA HIS A 110 14.61 -5.60 -4.29
C HIS A 110 14.41 -6.40 -3.01
N GLN A 111 15.45 -6.40 -2.17
CA GLN A 111 15.47 -7.17 -0.92
C GLN A 111 14.82 -6.37 0.20
N LEU A 112 13.51 -6.58 0.39
CA LEU A 112 12.73 -5.94 1.45
C LEU A 112 13.19 -6.45 2.82
N PHE A 113 13.41 -5.55 3.77
CA PHE A 113 13.94 -5.91 5.09
C PHE A 113 13.23 -5.27 6.28
N SER A 114 12.44 -4.23 6.01
CA SER A 114 11.65 -3.54 7.01
C SER A 114 10.28 -3.19 6.42
N ILE A 115 9.22 -3.44 7.18
CA ILE A 115 7.87 -2.98 6.88
C ILE A 115 7.30 -2.15 8.02
N ALA A 116 6.49 -1.15 7.66
CA ALA A 116 5.76 -0.29 8.57
C ALA A 116 4.37 0.01 8.00
N LYS A 117 3.48 0.51 8.85
CA LYS A 117 2.15 0.99 8.47
C LYS A 117 2.01 2.46 8.83
N LEU A 118 1.48 3.25 7.92
CA LEU A 118 1.32 4.69 8.10
C LEU A 118 0.27 5.18 7.11
N ASP A 119 -0.70 5.92 7.61
CA ASP A 119 -1.62 6.73 6.80
C ASP A 119 -0.84 7.91 6.19
N LEU A 120 -0.70 7.90 4.86
CA LEU A 120 0.07 8.87 4.08
C LEU A 120 -0.80 9.88 3.33
N ASN A 121 -2.12 9.74 3.32
CA ASN A 121 -3.03 10.62 2.59
C ASN A 121 -4.18 11.20 3.46
N ASP A 122 -4.18 10.91 4.77
CA ASP A 122 -5.15 11.34 5.78
C ASP A 122 -6.58 10.89 5.46
N ASP A 123 -6.73 9.72 4.84
CA ASP A 123 -8.05 9.12 4.56
C ASP A 123 -8.51 8.13 5.64
N GLY A 124 -7.66 7.85 6.63
CA GLY A 124 -7.92 6.94 7.74
C GLY A 124 -7.61 5.47 7.46
N GLU A 125 -7.27 5.11 6.21
CA GLU A 125 -6.66 3.82 5.88
C GLU A 125 -5.13 3.94 6.00
N GLU A 126 -4.49 2.89 6.50
CA GLU A 126 -3.02 2.86 6.60
C GLU A 126 -2.41 2.21 5.36
N GLU A 127 -1.38 2.83 4.80
CA GLU A 127 -0.58 2.21 3.76
C GLU A 127 0.59 1.39 4.31
N VAL A 128 0.94 0.38 3.52
CA VAL A 128 2.12 -0.46 3.75
C VAL A 128 3.34 0.26 3.22
N ILE A 129 4.32 0.49 4.10
CA ILE A 129 5.62 1.02 3.71
C ILE A 129 6.65 -0.10 3.83
N ALA A 130 7.25 -0.51 2.73
CA ALA A 130 8.27 -1.56 2.68
C ALA A 130 9.60 -0.99 2.17
N CYS A 131 10.65 -1.10 2.97
CA CYS A 131 11.98 -0.59 2.65
C CYS A 131 12.94 -1.74 2.31
N ALA A 132 13.75 -1.53 1.26
CA ALA A 132 14.81 -2.41 0.84
C ALA A 132 16.20 -1.88 1.25
N TRP A 133 17.18 -2.78 1.33
CA TRP A 133 18.56 -2.47 1.73
C TRP A 133 19.25 -1.42 0.85
N ASP A 134 18.83 -1.29 -0.40
CA ASP A 134 19.38 -0.36 -1.40
C ASP A 134 18.67 1.00 -1.44
N GLY A 135 17.80 1.29 -0.47
CA GLY A 135 17.08 2.56 -0.38
C GLY A 135 15.77 2.60 -1.14
N GLN A 136 15.39 1.55 -1.87
CA GLN A 136 14.07 1.48 -2.49
C GLN A 136 12.98 1.34 -1.43
N THR A 137 12.04 2.29 -1.41
CA THR A 137 10.90 2.29 -0.49
C THR A 137 9.60 2.24 -1.27
N TYR A 138 8.78 1.23 -1.00
CA TYR A 138 7.48 1.01 -1.60
C TYR A 138 6.40 1.42 -0.61
N MET A 139 5.48 2.28 -1.04
CA MET A 139 4.28 2.64 -0.30
C MET A 139 3.11 2.04 -1.07
N VAL A 140 2.26 1.25 -0.42
CA VAL A 140 1.21 0.49 -1.09
C VAL A 140 -0.08 0.58 -0.30
N ASN A 141 -1.15 1.01 -0.96
CA ASN A 141 -2.46 1.01 -0.35
C ASN A 141 -3.15 -0.36 -0.45
N GLN A 142 -4.29 -0.49 0.23
CA GLN A 142 -5.09 -1.70 0.21
C GLN A 142 -5.58 -2.09 -1.19
N ARG A 143 -5.71 -1.12 -2.11
CA ARG A 143 -6.10 -1.32 -3.51
C ARG A 143 -4.94 -1.75 -4.42
N LYS A 144 -3.78 -2.08 -3.85
CA LYS A 144 -2.56 -2.51 -4.56
C LYS A 144 -1.99 -1.42 -5.49
N GLN A 145 -2.27 -0.15 -5.20
CA GLN A 145 -1.65 0.98 -5.89
C GLN A 145 -0.38 1.34 -5.13
N SER A 146 0.72 1.56 -5.86
CA SER A 146 2.03 1.74 -5.24
C SER A 146 2.71 3.03 -5.68
N VAL A 147 3.30 3.73 -4.72
CA VAL A 147 4.30 4.78 -4.94
C VAL A 147 5.67 4.24 -4.56
N ARG A 148 6.69 4.58 -5.34
CA ARG A 148 8.08 4.20 -5.05
C ARG A 148 8.92 5.43 -4.82
N PHE A 149 9.64 5.45 -3.70
CA PHE A 149 10.63 6.46 -3.37
C PHE A 149 12.02 5.81 -3.39
N GLN A 150 12.96 6.43 -4.12
CA GLN A 150 14.35 6.03 -4.13
C GLN A 150 15.12 6.91 -3.16
N PHE A 151 15.56 6.32 -2.06
CA PHE A 151 16.59 6.93 -1.22
C PHE A 151 17.97 6.62 -1.81
N GLU A 152 18.88 7.60 -1.82
CA GLU A 152 20.13 7.53 -2.60
C GLU A 152 21.23 6.68 -1.95
N ASP A 153 21.10 6.33 -0.66
CA ASP A 153 22.08 5.58 0.12
C ASP A 153 21.55 4.19 0.51
N SER A 154 22.46 3.25 0.79
CA SER A 154 22.10 1.97 1.39
C SER A 154 21.63 2.14 2.85
N VAL A 155 20.55 1.46 3.19
CA VAL A 155 19.82 1.61 4.44
C VAL A 155 20.17 0.46 5.37
N SER A 156 20.64 0.75 6.58
CA SER A 156 20.93 -0.27 7.61
C SER A 156 19.76 -0.50 8.57
N ALA A 157 18.93 0.52 8.78
CA ALA A 157 17.69 0.42 9.56
C ALA A 157 16.66 1.43 9.03
N PHE A 158 15.39 1.08 9.13
CA PHE A 158 14.29 1.90 8.65
C PHE A 158 13.13 1.84 9.65
N THR A 159 12.41 2.95 9.80
CA THR A 159 11.11 2.98 10.47
C THR A 159 10.25 4.08 9.89
N ALA A 160 8.94 3.90 9.96
CA ALA A 160 7.95 4.90 9.61
C ALA A 160 6.90 4.99 10.71
N GLY A 161 6.30 6.17 10.87
CA GLY A 161 5.32 6.41 11.91
C GLY A 161 4.97 7.89 12.04
N LYS A 162 4.07 8.20 12.98
CA LYS A 162 3.75 9.58 13.36
C LYS A 162 4.69 10.01 14.49
N TYR A 163 5.57 10.96 14.23
CA TYR A 163 6.56 11.46 15.19
C TYR A 163 6.42 12.98 15.36
N GLY A 164 6.66 13.46 16.57
CA GLY A 164 6.53 14.88 16.90
C GLY A 164 7.47 15.29 18.02
N VAL A 165 7.82 16.57 18.05
CA VAL A 165 8.58 17.17 19.16
C VAL A 165 7.67 17.50 20.34
N SER A 166 6.41 17.84 20.04
CA SER A 166 5.35 18.10 21.02
C SER A 166 4.30 16.99 20.96
N PRO A 167 3.74 16.55 22.11
CA PRO A 167 2.73 15.49 22.15
C PRO A 167 1.48 15.74 21.29
N SER A 168 1.19 17.01 20.99
CA SER A 168 0.00 17.43 20.24
C SER A 168 0.20 17.50 18.73
N ASN A 169 1.42 17.30 18.21
CA ASN A 169 1.72 17.50 16.80
C ASN A 169 2.67 16.42 16.28
N ASN A 170 2.13 15.21 16.12
CA ASN A 170 2.84 14.09 15.51
C ASN A 170 2.55 14.08 14.01
N MET A 171 3.61 14.18 13.21
CA MET A 171 3.53 14.21 11.75
C MET A 171 4.03 12.87 11.18
N PRO A 172 3.48 12.39 10.06
CA PRO A 172 4.01 11.23 9.36
C PRO A 172 5.47 11.49 8.94
N ALA A 173 6.34 10.54 9.28
CA ALA A 173 7.76 10.62 8.93
C ALA A 173 8.35 9.26 8.55
N LEU A 174 9.34 9.30 7.66
CA LEU A 174 10.21 8.19 7.32
C LEU A 174 11.60 8.46 7.88
N ILE A 175 12.15 7.48 8.57
CA ILE A 175 13.46 7.57 9.20
C ILE A 175 14.36 6.51 8.59
N TYR A 176 15.42 6.97 7.92
CA TYR A 176 16.43 6.13 7.31
C TYR A 176 17.72 6.21 8.11
N VAL A 177 18.26 5.07 8.51
CA VAL A 177 19.62 4.96 9.06
C VAL A 177 20.47 4.30 8.00
N THR A 178 21.63 4.89 7.72
CA THR A 178 22.54 4.43 6.66
C THR A 178 23.76 3.72 7.23
N TYR A 179 24.40 2.89 6.40
CA TYR A 179 25.70 2.27 6.72
C TYR A 179 26.85 3.28 6.90
N ASN A 180 26.63 4.54 6.51
CA ASN A 180 27.58 5.65 6.70
C ASN A 180 27.32 6.43 8.02
N ASN A 181 26.59 5.83 8.97
CA ASN A 181 26.26 6.38 10.28
C ASN A 181 25.48 7.72 10.21
N ARG A 182 24.66 7.91 9.17
CA ARG A 182 23.75 9.05 9.05
C ARG A 182 22.32 8.63 9.27
N ILE A 183 21.56 9.48 9.97
CA ILE A 183 20.12 9.37 10.14
C ILE A 183 19.47 10.48 9.33
N TYR A 184 18.58 10.10 8.41
CA TYR A 184 17.77 11.02 7.61
C TYR A 184 16.33 10.92 8.08
N VAL A 185 15.72 12.07 8.33
CA VAL A 185 14.32 12.18 8.74
C VAL A 185 13.61 12.99 7.67
N TYR A 186 12.73 12.34 6.93
CA TYR A 186 11.76 12.99 6.07
C TYR A 186 10.48 13.10 6.88
N TYR A 187 10.04 14.32 7.18
CA TYR A 187 8.87 14.59 8.03
C TYR A 187 7.80 15.31 7.21
N ASP A 188 6.57 15.32 7.73
CA ASP A 188 5.41 15.93 7.07
C ASP A 188 5.18 15.34 5.67
N ILE A 189 5.25 14.01 5.62
CA ILE A 189 5.08 13.27 4.36
C ILE A 189 3.61 13.02 4.14
N MET A 190 3.06 13.74 3.18
CA MET A 190 1.69 13.58 2.70
C MET A 190 1.70 13.35 1.20
N LEU A 191 1.06 12.26 0.77
CA LEU A 191 0.83 11.96 -0.62
C LEU A 191 -0.51 12.57 -1.06
N PRO A 192 -0.55 13.26 -2.21
CA PRO A 192 -1.80 13.86 -2.69
C PRO A 192 -2.82 12.80 -3.11
N SER A 193 -2.36 11.63 -3.56
CA SER A 193 -3.19 10.53 -4.06
C SER A 193 -2.33 9.31 -4.35
N PHE A 194 -2.74 8.13 -3.85
CA PHE A 194 -2.30 6.84 -4.39
C PHE A 194 -2.91 6.47 -5.73
N PRO A 195 -4.22 6.69 -5.98
CA PRO A 195 -4.79 6.34 -7.27
C PRO A 195 -4.21 7.21 -8.38
N ILE A 196 -3.47 6.57 -9.28
CA ILE A 196 -3.20 7.11 -10.62
C ILE A 196 -4.53 7.00 -11.37
N ARG A 197 -5.32 8.07 -11.35
CA ARG A 197 -6.54 8.15 -12.15
C ARG A 197 -6.18 8.58 -13.56
N SER A 198 -6.73 7.90 -14.56
CA SER A 198 -6.63 8.42 -15.91
C SER A 198 -7.36 9.77 -15.99
N PHE A 199 -6.92 10.65 -16.90
CA PHE A 199 -7.64 11.90 -17.13
C PHE A 199 -9.13 11.65 -17.42
N LEU A 200 -9.41 10.58 -18.17
CA LEU A 200 -10.76 10.15 -18.52
C LEU A 200 -11.61 9.85 -17.26
N GLU A 201 -11.10 9.05 -16.33
CA GLU A 201 -11.80 8.75 -15.06
C GLU A 201 -12.06 10.02 -14.23
N LYS A 202 -11.11 10.97 -14.24
CA LYS A 202 -11.27 12.23 -13.52
C LYS A 202 -12.33 13.12 -14.15
N THR A 203 -12.44 13.12 -15.48
CA THR A 203 -13.49 13.84 -16.20
C THR A 203 -14.86 13.18 -16.04
N GLU A 204 -14.96 11.85 -16.00
CA GLU A 204 -16.23 11.14 -15.73
C GLU A 204 -16.82 11.50 -14.37
N GLN A 205 -15.96 11.78 -13.38
CA GLN A 205 -16.36 12.17 -12.03
C GLN A 205 -16.78 13.63 -11.91
N HIS A 206 -16.48 14.47 -12.91
CA HIS A 206 -16.80 15.89 -12.85
C HIS A 206 -18.24 16.14 -13.35
N PRO A 207 -19.13 16.73 -12.52
CA PRO A 207 -20.55 16.84 -12.85
C PRO A 207 -20.82 17.65 -14.12
N GLU A 208 -20.00 18.67 -14.38
CA GLU A 208 -20.11 19.53 -15.56
C GLU A 208 -19.76 18.81 -16.87
N THR A 209 -18.89 17.80 -16.83
CA THR A 209 -18.47 17.06 -18.02
C THR A 209 -19.64 16.35 -18.66
N SER A 210 -20.51 15.72 -17.87
CA SER A 210 -21.73 15.08 -18.39
C SER A 210 -22.67 16.08 -19.08
N THR A 211 -22.72 17.31 -18.56
CA THR A 211 -23.58 18.38 -19.08
C THR A 211 -23.02 18.97 -20.37
N LEU A 212 -21.69 19.08 -20.49
CA LEU A 212 -21.03 19.56 -21.71
C LEU A 212 -21.07 18.51 -22.82
N LEU A 213 -20.79 17.24 -22.51
CA LEU A 213 -20.82 16.16 -23.50
C LEU A 213 -22.21 15.97 -24.11
N SER A 214 -23.29 16.22 -23.36
CA SER A 214 -24.66 16.12 -23.88
C SER A 214 -25.06 17.24 -24.85
N GLN A 215 -24.30 18.35 -24.88
CA GLN A 215 -24.52 19.44 -25.85
C GLN A 215 -24.00 19.11 -27.25
N PHE A 216 -23.21 18.04 -27.38
CA PHE A 216 -22.63 17.60 -28.64
C PHE A 216 -23.12 16.19 -28.98
N PRO A 217 -23.17 15.81 -30.27
CA PRO A 217 -23.55 14.46 -30.70
C PRO A 217 -22.40 13.45 -30.47
N ILE A 218 -21.94 13.34 -29.23
CA ILE A 218 -20.80 12.52 -28.83
C ILE A 218 -21.29 11.34 -28.01
N ASP A 219 -20.87 10.12 -28.38
CA ASP A 219 -21.16 8.93 -27.61
C ASP A 219 -20.27 8.88 -26.36
N SER A 220 -20.84 9.29 -25.23
CA SER A 220 -20.18 9.28 -23.92
C SER A 220 -19.76 7.88 -23.42
N ASN A 221 -20.31 6.80 -23.98
CA ASN A 221 -19.88 5.44 -23.62
C ASN A 221 -18.64 4.99 -24.42
N ASN A 222 -18.30 5.70 -25.50
CA ASN A 222 -17.14 5.38 -26.31
C ASN A 222 -15.88 6.05 -25.75
N LYS A 223 -15.23 5.37 -24.81
CA LYS A 223 -14.01 5.84 -24.13
C LYS A 223 -12.87 6.23 -25.08
N ARG A 224 -12.77 5.56 -26.24
CA ARG A 224 -11.73 5.86 -27.24
C ARG A 224 -12.00 7.20 -27.93
N HIS A 225 -13.24 7.40 -28.36
CA HIS A 225 -13.66 8.66 -28.97
C HIS A 225 -13.54 9.83 -28.00
N LEU A 226 -13.87 9.62 -26.71
CA LEU A 226 -13.64 10.63 -25.67
C LEU A 226 -12.16 10.94 -25.48
N ALA A 227 -11.29 9.93 -25.49
CA ALA A 227 -9.85 10.14 -25.39
C ALA A 227 -9.32 10.97 -26.57
N ASP A 228 -9.77 10.68 -27.79
CA ASP A 228 -9.40 11.44 -29.00
C ASP A 228 -9.88 12.90 -28.92
N LEU A 229 -11.13 13.12 -28.48
CA LEU A 229 -11.69 14.46 -28.24
C LEU A 229 -10.88 15.23 -27.20
N TYR A 230 -10.60 14.62 -26.05
CA TYR A 230 -9.81 15.28 -25.01
C TYR A 230 -8.38 15.57 -25.48
N SER A 231 -7.79 14.66 -26.25
CA SER A 231 -6.48 14.89 -26.87
C SER A 231 -6.51 16.09 -27.81
N PHE A 232 -7.52 16.18 -28.69
CA PHE A 232 -7.71 17.34 -29.57
C PHE A 232 -7.89 18.64 -28.79
N CYS A 233 -8.70 18.64 -27.72
CA CYS A 233 -8.95 19.85 -26.92
C CYS A 233 -7.71 20.31 -26.14
N LEU A 234 -6.88 19.39 -25.65
CA LEU A 234 -5.71 19.70 -24.84
C LEU A 234 -4.47 20.03 -25.67
N TYR A 235 -4.31 19.37 -26.82
CA TYR A 235 -3.07 19.42 -27.60
C TYR A 235 -3.26 19.96 -29.02
N GLY A 236 -4.51 20.18 -29.48
CA GLY A 236 -4.81 20.60 -30.84
C GLY A 236 -4.76 19.46 -31.86
N ILE A 237 -4.79 19.84 -33.15
CA ILE A 237 -4.62 18.91 -34.26
C ILE A 237 -3.13 18.56 -34.38
N PRO A 238 -2.75 17.27 -34.48
CA PRO A 238 -1.38 16.89 -34.80
C PRO A 238 -0.91 17.60 -36.08
N SER A 239 0.26 18.25 -36.04
CA SER A 239 0.80 19.05 -37.16
C SER A 239 0.81 18.30 -38.50
N ASP A 240 1.05 16.99 -38.45
CA ASP A 240 1.11 16.09 -39.62
C ASP A 240 -0.23 15.99 -40.38
N LEU A 241 -1.37 16.30 -39.73
CA LEU A 241 -2.68 16.35 -40.36
C LEU A 241 -2.99 17.72 -40.97
N MET A 242 -2.32 18.80 -40.51
CA MET A 242 -2.49 20.14 -41.08
C MET A 242 -1.72 20.31 -42.40
N GLU A 243 -0.56 19.66 -42.55
CA GLU A 243 0.20 19.67 -43.82
C GLU A 243 -0.58 18.98 -44.97
N ASN A 244 -1.41 17.98 -44.66
CA ASN A 244 -2.24 17.30 -45.66
C ASN A 244 -3.44 18.16 -46.11
N GLU A 245 -4.02 18.97 -45.23
CA GLU A 245 -5.10 19.91 -45.61
C GLU A 245 -4.56 21.09 -46.43
N GLU A 246 -3.36 21.62 -46.13
CA GLU A 246 -2.75 22.67 -46.95
C GLU A 246 -2.37 22.17 -48.36
N ALA A 247 -1.97 20.91 -48.48
CA ALA A 247 -1.67 20.27 -49.77
C ALA A 247 -2.93 20.03 -50.63
N GLU A 248 -4.07 19.70 -50.02
CA GLU A 248 -5.34 19.54 -50.76
C GLU A 248 -5.93 20.89 -51.19
N VAL A 249 -5.82 21.95 -50.37
CA VAL A 249 -6.32 23.29 -50.74
C VAL A 249 -5.48 23.94 -51.85
N GLN A 250 -4.18 23.66 -51.94
CA GLN A 250 -3.34 24.15 -53.04
C GLN A 250 -3.49 23.36 -54.34
N ALA A 251 -4.07 22.16 -54.33
CA ALA A 251 -4.32 21.38 -55.54
C ALA A 251 -5.57 21.83 -56.33
N ASP A 252 -6.44 22.62 -55.71
CA ASP A 252 -7.69 23.14 -56.29
C ASP A 252 -7.61 24.63 -56.72
N THR A 253 -6.41 25.21 -56.81
CA THR A 253 -6.17 26.57 -57.36
C THR A 253 -5.32 26.53 -58.63
#